data_AF-A0A2N5V1X4-F1
#
_entry.id   AF-A0A2N5V1X4-F1
#
_cell.length_a   1.000
_cell.length_b   1.000
_cell.length_c   1.000
_cell.angle_alpha   90.00
_cell.angle_beta   90.00
_cell.angle_gamma   90.00
#
_symmetry.space_group_name_H-M   'P 1'
#
loop_
_entity.id
_entity.type
_entity.pdbx_description
1 polymer ?
#
loop_
_entity_poly.entity_id
_entity_poly.type
_entity_poly.pdbx_seq_one_letter_code
_entity_poly.pdbx_strand_id
1 'polypeptide(L)'
;MEEGFAATFTIFAIPSFPDHFASIKRILQSTEKAGARARIKLSMLADWERGSLLEIDAILGTPIRIANRAGIHLPRIQSMYAFLSQLQRVASKIPKQAPCPCNLTDT
;
A
#
# COMPACT_ATOMS: atom_id res chain seq x y z
N MET A 1 -3.72 14.55 1.70
CA MET A 1 -3.22 13.93 0.46
C MET A 1 -1.82 14.42 0.08
N GLU A 2 -1.41 15.60 0.51
CA GLU A 2 -0.12 16.21 0.13
C GLU A 2 1.08 15.80 1.00
N GLU A 3 0.86 15.07 2.11
CA GLU A 3 1.90 14.78 3.11
C GLU A 3 3.17 14.15 2.54
N GLY A 4 3.04 13.13 1.69
CA GLY A 4 4.21 12.51 1.05
C GLY A 4 4.94 13.45 0.08
N PHE A 5 4.19 14.25 -0.67
CA PHE A 5 4.76 15.21 -1.62
C PHE A 5 5.51 16.33 -0.89
N ALA A 6 4.88 16.92 0.14
CA ALA A 6 5.49 17.97 0.95
C ALA A 6 6.79 17.51 1.62
N ALA A 7 6.81 16.29 2.16
CA ALA A 7 8.01 15.73 2.79
C ALA A 7 9.16 15.53 1.80
N THR A 8 8.86 15.23 0.54
CA THR A 8 9.88 14.95 -0.48
C THR A 8 10.80 16.14 -0.72
N PHE A 9 10.26 17.36 -0.76
CA PHE A 9 11.06 18.57 -1.01
C PHE A 9 12.15 18.78 0.05
N THR A 10 11.82 18.50 1.31
CA THR A 10 12.77 18.59 2.42
C THR A 10 13.74 17.42 2.43
N ILE A 11 13.25 16.18 2.25
CA ILE A 11 14.08 14.95 2.30
C ILE A 11 15.14 14.95 1.20
N PHE A 12 14.77 15.32 -0.02
CA PHE A 12 15.65 15.25 -1.19
C PHE A 12 16.26 16.60 -1.57
N ALA A 13 15.98 17.66 -0.80
CA ALA A 13 16.44 19.02 -1.08
C ALA A 13 16.13 19.48 -2.52
N ILE A 14 14.94 19.15 -3.02
CA ILE A 14 14.46 19.56 -4.35
C ILE A 14 13.36 20.63 -4.21
N PRO A 15 13.36 21.68 -5.05
CA PRO A 15 12.37 22.76 -4.95
C PRO A 15 11.01 22.36 -5.56
N SER A 16 11.01 21.42 -6.50
CA SER A 16 9.82 20.91 -7.18
C SER A 16 10.11 19.52 -7.75
N PHE A 17 9.05 18.80 -8.09
CA PHE A 17 9.17 17.56 -8.86
C PHE A 17 9.47 17.88 -10.34
N PRO A 18 10.20 17.01 -11.07
CA PRO A 18 10.34 17.13 -12.51
C PRO A 18 8.99 17.15 -13.24
N ASP A 19 8.88 17.92 -14.32
CA ASP A 19 7.61 18.14 -15.04
C ASP A 19 6.99 16.88 -15.65
N HIS A 20 7.80 15.84 -15.88
CA HIS A 20 7.33 14.57 -16.42
C HIS A 20 6.66 13.69 -15.36
N PHE A 21 6.76 14.03 -14.07
CA PHE A 21 6.05 13.32 -13.01
C PHE A 21 4.58 13.74 -12.99
N ALA A 22 3.71 12.79 -12.63
CA ALA A 22 2.28 13.07 -12.52
C ALA A 22 1.99 14.00 -11.33
N SER A 23 1.20 15.04 -11.55
CA SER A 23 0.66 15.86 -10.46
C SER A 23 -0.34 15.06 -9.62
N ILE A 24 -0.58 15.49 -8.36
CA ILE A 24 -1.58 14.88 -7.47
C ILE A 24 -2.95 14.80 -8.17
N LYS A 25 -3.37 15.87 -8.85
CA LYS A 25 -4.62 15.90 -9.61
C LYS A 25 -4.66 14.82 -10.69
N ARG A 26 -3.58 14.65 -11.44
CA ARG A 26 -3.48 13.64 -12.50
C ARG A 26 -3.48 12.22 -11.93
N ILE A 27 -2.82 12.00 -10.79
CA ILE A 27 -2.86 10.72 -10.07
C ILE A 27 -4.30 10.39 -9.70
N LEU A 28 -5.04 11.30 -9.07
CA LEU A 28 -6.43 11.09 -8.69
C LEU A 28 -7.34 10.76 -9.87
N GLN A 29 -7.25 11.56 -10.94
CA GLN A 29 -8.03 11.32 -12.16
C GLN A 29 -7.72 9.95 -12.77
N SER A 30 -6.45 9.52 -12.75
CA SER A 30 -6.06 8.21 -13.25
C SER A 30 -6.61 7.07 -12.38
N THR A 31 -6.59 7.23 -11.06
CA THR A 31 -7.12 6.25 -10.10
C THR A 31 -8.64 6.13 -10.22
N GLU A 32 -9.36 7.25 -10.31
CA GLU A 32 -10.81 7.27 -10.49
C GLU A 32 -11.22 6.58 -11.80
N LYS A 33 -10.55 6.92 -12.91
CA LYS A 33 -10.79 6.28 -14.21
C LYS A 33 -10.48 4.78 -14.21
N ALA A 34 -9.44 4.35 -13.49
CA ALA A 34 -9.09 2.94 -13.37
C ALA A 34 -10.12 2.17 -12.54
N GLY A 35 -10.58 2.76 -11.42
CA GLY A 35 -11.59 2.19 -10.54
C GLY A 35 -12.97 2.11 -11.19
N ALA A 36 -13.44 3.18 -11.83
CA ALA A 36 -14.73 3.24 -12.52
C ALA A 36 -14.86 2.20 -13.64
N ARG A 37 -13.73 1.79 -14.24
CA ARG A 37 -13.69 0.78 -15.31
C ARG A 37 -13.45 -0.64 -14.79
N ALA A 38 -13.36 -0.82 -13.46
CA ALA A 38 -12.91 -2.04 -12.79
C ALA A 38 -11.65 -2.65 -13.42
N ARG A 39 -10.81 -1.82 -14.06
CA ARG A 39 -9.80 -2.29 -15.03
C ARG A 39 -8.52 -2.73 -14.35
N ILE A 40 -8.24 -2.21 -13.16
CA ILE A 40 -6.95 -2.39 -12.48
C ILE A 40 -7.22 -2.68 -11.01
N LYS A 41 -6.85 -3.87 -10.58
CA LYS A 41 -6.77 -4.24 -9.16
C LYS A 41 -5.36 -3.92 -8.65
N LEU A 42 -5.26 -3.24 -7.52
CA LEU A 42 -3.99 -2.94 -6.87
C LEU A 42 -3.35 -4.25 -6.36
N SER A 43 -2.03 -4.40 -6.46
CA SER A 43 -1.31 -5.63 -6.08
C SER A 43 -1.58 -6.05 -4.64
N MET A 44 -1.43 -5.14 -3.67
CA MET A 44 -1.72 -5.43 -2.26
C MET A 44 -3.18 -5.86 -2.02
N LEU A 45 -4.14 -5.35 -2.79
CA LEU A 45 -5.53 -5.82 -2.70
C LEU A 45 -5.66 -7.25 -3.23
N ALA A 46 -5.03 -7.57 -4.36
CA ALA A 46 -5.00 -8.92 -4.89
C ALA A 46 -4.27 -9.90 -3.94
N ASP A 47 -3.22 -9.47 -3.27
CA ASP A 47 -2.51 -10.26 -2.27
C ASP A 47 -3.38 -10.53 -1.05
N TRP A 48 -4.10 -9.52 -0.58
CA TRP A 48 -5.06 -9.67 0.51
C TRP A 48 -6.12 -10.73 0.21
N GLU A 49 -6.76 -10.64 -0.95
CA GLU A 49 -7.80 -11.59 -1.37
C GLU A 49 -7.28 -13.02 -1.51
N ARG A 50 -6.00 -13.19 -1.90
CA ARG A 50 -5.34 -14.50 -1.98
C ARG A 50 -4.80 -14.99 -0.64
N GLY A 51 -4.90 -14.18 0.42
CA GLY A 51 -4.33 -14.50 1.73
C GLY A 51 -2.80 -14.52 1.75
N SER A 52 -2.16 -13.78 0.84
CA SER A 52 -0.72 -13.54 0.81
C SER A 52 -0.33 -12.43 1.78
N LEU A 53 0.96 -12.36 2.13
CA LEU A 53 1.51 -11.25 2.89
C LEU A 53 1.52 -9.98 2.03
N LEU A 54 1.14 -8.87 2.65
CA LEU A 54 1.12 -7.53 2.07
C LEU A 54 2.49 -6.85 2.22
N GLU A 55 2.86 -6.05 1.22
CA GLU A 55 4.12 -5.29 1.16
C GLU A 55 4.11 -4.01 2.03
N ILE A 56 3.53 -4.06 3.23
CA ILE A 56 3.31 -2.88 4.09
C ILE A 56 4.62 -2.19 4.47
N ASP A 57 5.65 -2.97 4.84
CA ASP A 57 6.96 -2.41 5.24
C ASP A 57 7.73 -1.77 4.10
N ALA A 58 7.59 -2.32 2.89
CA ALA A 58 8.24 -1.79 1.69
C ALA A 58 7.55 -0.50 1.21
N ILE A 59 6.22 -0.52 1.14
CA ILE A 59 5.42 0.58 0.57
C ILE A 59 5.23 1.73 1.55
N LEU A 60 4.94 1.46 2.83
CA LEU A 60 4.66 2.49 3.84
C LEU A 60 5.78 2.63 4.87
N GLY A 61 6.36 1.52 5.32
CA GLY A 61 7.40 1.53 6.34
C GLY A 61 8.68 2.23 5.88
N THR A 62 9.11 2.02 4.64
CA THR A 62 10.33 2.65 4.10
C THR A 62 10.20 4.18 4.02
N PRO A 63 9.13 4.75 3.44
CA PRO A 63 8.91 6.20 3.50
C PRO A 63 8.88 6.77 4.92
N ILE A 64 8.24 6.09 5.89
CA ILE A 64 8.23 6.53 7.29
C ILE A 64 9.65 6.60 7.85
N ARG A 65 10.47 5.57 7.63
CA ARG A 65 11.86 5.53 8.10
C ARG A 65 12.70 6.65 7.47
N ILE A 66 12.53 6.91 6.18
CA ILE A 66 13.23 7.99 5.47
C ILE A 66 12.82 9.36 6.04
N ALA A 67 11.52 9.61 6.19
CA ALA A 67 11.01 10.87 6.73
C ALA A 67 11.46 11.11 8.18
N ASN A 68 11.40 10.09 9.04
CA ASN A 68 11.85 10.20 10.42
C ASN A 68 13.34 10.57 10.53
N ARG A 69 14.20 10.04 9.64
CA ARG A 69 15.63 10.41 9.59
C ARG A 69 15.84 11.88 9.22
N ALA A 70 14.92 12.48 8.48
CA ALA A 70 14.90 13.89 8.15
C ALA A 70 14.16 14.75 9.20
N GLY A 71 13.72 14.17 10.32
CA GLY A 71 12.94 14.89 11.35
C GLY A 71 11.50 15.22 10.92
N ILE A 72 10.97 14.57 9.88
CA ILE A 72 9.63 14.82 9.35
C ILE A 72 8.67 13.72 9.77
N HIS A 73 7.54 14.11 10.34
CA HIS A 73 6.47 13.19 10.70
C HIS A 73 5.43 13.06 9.58
N LEU A 74 5.04 11.82 9.27
CA LEU A 74 4.00 11.49 8.28
C LEU A 74 2.78 10.88 8.99
N PRO A 75 2.00 11.64 9.77
CA PRO A 75 0.99 11.09 10.68
C PRO A 75 -0.10 10.27 9.98
N ARG A 76 -0.50 10.63 8.75
CA ARG A 76 -1.52 9.87 8.02
C ARG A 76 -0.95 8.56 7.48
N ILE A 77 0.25 8.58 6.90
CA ILE A 77 0.94 7.38 6.43
C ILE A 77 1.26 6.45 7.61
N GLN A 78 1.67 6.99 8.77
CA GLN A 78 1.91 6.21 9.99
C GLN A 78 0.63 5.54 10.51
N SER A 79 -0.49 6.26 10.53
CA SER A 79 -1.79 5.67 10.89
C SER A 79 -2.16 4.52 9.95
N MET A 80 -1.99 4.71 8.63
CA MET A 80 -2.29 3.69 7.64
C MET A 80 -1.36 2.46 7.77
N TYR A 81 -0.07 2.68 8.04
CA TYR A 81 0.89 1.62 8.36
C TYR A 81 0.42 0.80 9.56
N ALA A 82 0.02 1.46 10.65
CA ALA A 82 -0.43 0.80 11.87
C ALA A 82 -1.69 -0.05 11.62
N PHE A 83 -2.71 0.51 10.94
CA PHE A 83 -3.95 -0.21 10.66
C PHE A 83 -3.74 -1.43 9.77
N LEU A 84 -2.99 -1.29 8.66
CA LEU A 84 -2.73 -2.42 7.77
C LEU A 84 -1.84 -3.48 8.42
N SER A 85 -0.86 -3.08 9.23
CA SER A 85 -0.02 -4.01 9.98
C SER A 85 -0.84 -4.82 10.98
N GLN A 86 -1.77 -4.18 11.68
CA GLN A 86 -2.66 -4.86 12.61
C GLN A 86 -3.62 -5.82 11.89
N LEU A 87 -4.21 -5.37 10.78
CA LEU A 87 -5.09 -6.18 9.94
C LEU A 87 -4.38 -7.45 9.45
N GLN A 88 -3.14 -7.34 8.97
CA GLN A 88 -2.33 -8.49 8.58
C GLN A 88 -2.03 -9.42 9.76
N ARG A 89 -1.62 -8.87 10.91
CA ARG A 89 -1.34 -9.68 12.12
C ARG A 89 -2.54 -10.50 12.56
N VAL A 90 -3.75 -9.94 12.46
CA VAL A 90 -4.99 -10.65 12.79
C VAL A 90 -5.25 -11.75 11.75
N ALA A 91 -5.13 -11.45 10.45
CA ALA A 91 -5.33 -12.44 9.40
C ALA A 91 -4.35 -13.62 9.47
N SER A 92 -3.08 -13.37 9.82
CA SER A 92 -2.07 -14.43 9.99
C SER A 92 -2.36 -15.38 11.16
N LYS A 93 -3.17 -14.96 12.15
CA LYS A 93 -3.55 -15.79 13.30
C LYS A 93 -4.76 -16.67 13.03
N ILE A 94 -5.54 -16.38 11.98
CA ILE A 94 -6.68 -17.20 11.59
C ILE A 94 -6.12 -18.44 10.87
N PRO A 95 -6.38 -19.66 11.36
CA PRO A 95 -5.96 -20.87 10.66
C PRO A 95 -6.53 -20.85 9.24
N LYS A 96 -5.67 -20.93 8.22
CA LYS A 96 -6.15 -21.10 6.85
C LYS A 96 -6.92 -22.41 6.80
N GLN A 97 -8.21 -22.36 6.48
CA GLN A 97 -9.03 -23.55 6.31
C GLN A 97 -8.31 -24.45 5.29
N ALA A 98 -8.00 -25.69 5.69
CA ALA A 98 -7.38 -26.64 4.77
C ALA A 98 -8.30 -26.81 3.55
N PRO A 99 -7.76 -26.98 2.34
CA PRO A 99 -8.57 -27.41 1.21
C PRO A 99 -9.35 -28.64 1.64
N CYS A 100 -10.67 -28.62 1.44
CA CYS A 100 -11.51 -29.80 1.69
C CYS A 100 -10.88 -30.97 0.92
N PRO A 101 -10.60 -32.13 1.54
CA PRO A 101 -10.06 -33.25 0.81
C PRO A 101 -11.10 -33.64 -0.25
N CYS A 102 -10.83 -33.32 -1.51
CA CYS A 102 -11.56 -33.90 -2.63
C CYS A 102 -11.39 -35.41 -2.51
N ASN A 103 -12.51 -36.11 -2.32
CA ASN A 103 -12.56 -37.56 -2.19
C ASN A 103 -11.72 -38.22 -3.30
N LEU A 104 -10.66 -38.92 -2.90
CA LEU A 104 -9.96 -39.91 -3.70
C LEU A 104 -10.86 -41.15 -3.80
N THR A 105 -11.95 -41.03 -4.54
CA THR A 105 -12.70 -42.17 -5.07
C THR A 105 -13.26 -41.70 -6.40
N ASP A 106 -12.59 -42.07 -7.50
CA ASP A 106 -13.20 -42.53 -8.75
C ASP A 106 -12.10 -42.73 -9.80
N THR A 107 -11.53 -43.94 -9.82
CA THR A 107 -11.44 -44.90 -10.95
C THR A 107 -10.33 -45.92 -10.74
#